data_AF-A0A7H8QNA5-F1
#
_entry.id   AF-A0A7H8QNA5-F1
#
_cell.length_a   1.000
_cell.length_b   1.000
_cell.length_c   1.000
_cell.angle_alpha   90.00
_cell.angle_beta   90.00
_cell.angle_gamma   90.00
#
_symmetry.space_group_name_H-M   'P 1'
#
loop_
_entity.id
_entity.type
_entity.pdbx_description
1 polymer ?
#
loop_
_entity_poly.entity_id
_entity_poly.type
_entity_poly.pdbx_seq_one_letter_code
_entity_poly.pdbx_strand_id
1 'polypeptide(L)'
;MAATSPYLVAGSFTKVAPHHTSVEALWDIKWRKPCSMGIYPFVDGHVEDFDRRRLTEPYDPDTFAAAFFPIAKELEEKAAQAETTGDVKIASQLYLRVAALYRIARFPIARSSKTSEAWTLGKAAYMKASLYLDPINTELTIPHNHSDASAGDGNIIHAYLRLPPHASAIEKVPVVIFICGLDAYRTDHTSRTSEHIRRGFACLSIEIPGTGDCPAAKDDPTMVKYS
;
A
#
# COMPACT_ATOMS: atom_id res chain seq x y z
N MET A 1 -18.62 47.02 -0.62
CA MET A 1 -17.58 45.99 -0.74
C MET A 1 -18.28 44.65 -0.75
N ALA A 2 -18.19 43.88 -1.84
CA ALA A 2 -18.82 42.57 -1.93
C ALA A 2 -18.08 41.60 -1.00
N ALA A 3 -18.79 41.02 -0.03
CA ALA A 3 -18.26 40.00 0.85
C ALA A 3 -17.89 38.78 -0.01
N THR A 4 -16.63 38.37 0.02
CA THR A 4 -16.17 37.13 -0.60
C THR A 4 -16.86 35.95 0.09
N SER A 5 -17.51 35.10 -0.72
CA SER A 5 -18.21 33.91 -0.25
C SER A 5 -17.28 33.04 0.61
N PRO A 6 -17.73 32.54 1.78
CA PRO A 6 -16.91 31.69 2.66
C PRO A 6 -16.52 30.35 2.03
N TYR A 7 -17.09 30.02 0.86
CA TYR A 7 -16.78 28.82 0.08
C TYR A 7 -15.68 29.04 -0.97
N LEU A 8 -15.17 30.28 -1.14
CA LEU A 8 -14.08 30.56 -2.05
C LEU A 8 -12.73 30.31 -1.37
N VAL A 9 -12.06 29.24 -1.80
CA VAL A 9 -10.74 28.80 -1.29
C VAL A 9 -9.61 29.77 -1.64
N ALA A 10 -9.89 30.87 -2.37
CA ALA A 10 -8.93 31.82 -2.92
C ALA A 10 -7.88 32.34 -1.91
N GLY A 11 -8.25 32.54 -0.65
CA GLY A 11 -7.34 33.02 0.41
C GLY A 11 -6.48 31.95 1.09
N SER A 12 -6.68 30.67 0.77
CA SER A 12 -5.97 29.54 1.41
C SER A 12 -4.84 28.98 0.56
N PHE A 13 -4.77 29.30 -0.74
CA PHE A 13 -3.74 28.78 -1.65
C PHE A 13 -2.31 29.22 -1.31
N THR A 14 -2.15 30.32 -0.57
CA THR A 14 -0.83 30.83 -0.16
C THR A 14 -0.41 30.36 1.23
N LYS A 15 -1.27 29.64 1.96
CA LYS A 15 -0.96 29.15 3.31
C LYS A 15 -0.19 27.85 3.22
N VAL A 16 1.09 27.89 3.60
CA VAL A 16 1.89 26.68 3.84
C VAL A 16 1.54 26.14 5.22
N ALA A 17 1.01 24.93 5.28
CA ALA A 17 0.70 24.29 6.55
C ALA A 17 2.01 23.88 7.29
N PRO A 18 2.04 23.88 8.63
CA PRO A 18 3.27 23.61 9.39
C PRO A 18 3.94 22.26 9.09
N HIS A 19 3.17 21.27 8.64
CA HIS A 19 3.67 19.94 8.30
C HIS A 19 4.26 19.85 6.88
N HIS A 20 4.24 20.94 6.11
CA HIS A 20 4.87 21.05 4.80
C HIS A 20 6.23 21.77 4.86
N THR A 21 6.78 22.01 6.07
CA THR A 21 8.07 22.71 6.22
C THR A 21 9.27 21.77 6.24
N SER A 22 9.06 20.47 6.53
CA SER A 22 10.07 19.40 6.46
C SER A 22 9.42 18.03 6.65
N VAL A 23 10.14 16.95 6.33
CA VAL A 23 9.70 15.57 6.67
C VAL A 23 9.63 15.35 8.16
N GLU A 24 10.52 15.97 8.92
CA GLU A 24 10.49 15.92 10.38
C GLU A 24 9.19 16.55 10.91
N ALA A 25 8.80 17.72 10.38
CA ALA A 25 7.53 18.33 10.71
C ALA A 25 6.34 17.49 10.24
N LEU A 26 6.39 16.88 9.05
CA LEU A 26 5.37 15.94 8.57
C LEU A 26 5.24 14.74 9.51
N TRP A 27 6.37 14.16 9.92
CA TRP A 27 6.44 13.05 10.85
C TRP A 27 5.82 13.42 12.19
N ASP A 28 6.35 14.44 12.85
CA ASP A 28 5.98 14.80 14.21
C ASP A 28 4.54 15.32 14.31
N ILE A 29 4.08 16.08 13.32
CA ILE A 29 2.77 16.75 13.36
C ILE A 29 1.65 15.85 12.79
N LYS A 30 1.93 15.06 11.74
CA LYS A 30 0.88 14.34 10.99
C LYS A 30 1.01 12.84 10.99
N TRP A 31 2.21 12.27 10.93
CA TRP A 31 2.37 10.83 10.62
C TRP A 31 2.67 9.95 11.83
N ARG A 32 3.39 10.46 12.83
CA ARG A 32 3.79 9.68 14.01
C ARG A 32 2.59 9.14 14.77
N LYS A 33 1.53 9.94 14.95
CA LYS A 33 0.29 9.51 15.62
C LYS A 33 -0.43 8.40 14.82
N PRO A 34 -0.76 8.57 13.52
CA PRO A 34 -1.27 7.47 12.70
C PRO A 34 -0.41 6.21 12.73
N CYS A 35 0.93 6.35 12.69
CA CYS A 35 1.85 5.22 12.80
C CYS A 35 1.72 4.50 14.14
N SER A 36 1.70 5.23 15.25
CA SER A 36 1.51 4.65 16.59
C SER A 36 0.17 3.92 16.78
N MET A 37 -0.82 4.27 15.96
CA MET A 37 -2.15 3.64 15.97
C MET A 37 -2.27 2.49 14.96
N GLY A 38 -1.26 2.26 14.12
CA GLY A 38 -1.32 1.25 13.05
C GLY A 38 -2.42 1.54 12.02
N ILE A 39 -2.77 2.81 11.81
CA ILE A 39 -3.80 3.22 10.85
C ILE A 39 -3.16 3.80 9.59
N TYR A 40 -3.97 3.95 8.53
CA TYR A 40 -3.53 4.47 7.24
C TYR A 40 -2.64 5.73 7.37
N PRO A 41 -1.52 5.80 6.61
CA PRO A 41 -0.97 4.78 5.70
C PRO A 41 -0.06 3.73 6.37
N PHE A 42 0.02 3.70 7.71
CA PHE A 42 0.99 2.94 8.50
C PHE A 42 0.47 1.60 9.04
N VAL A 43 -0.51 0.97 8.37
CA VAL A 43 -0.93 -0.39 8.73
C VAL A 43 0.29 -1.31 8.71
N ASP A 44 0.46 -2.15 9.73
CA ASP A 44 1.63 -3.03 9.92
C ASP A 44 2.97 -2.32 10.18
N GLY A 45 3.02 -0.98 10.17
CA GLY A 45 4.22 -0.20 10.45
C GLY A 45 4.42 0.03 11.95
N HIS A 46 5.68 0.20 12.35
CA HIS A 46 6.06 0.53 13.72
C HIS A 46 6.79 1.87 13.77
N VAL A 47 6.52 2.70 14.76
CA VAL A 47 7.09 4.06 14.91
C VAL A 47 8.61 4.03 14.86
N GLU A 48 9.22 3.05 15.53
CA GLU A 48 10.67 2.85 15.59
C GLU A 48 11.32 2.65 14.22
N ASP A 49 10.57 2.12 13.24
CA ASP A 49 11.07 1.89 11.89
C ASP A 49 11.17 3.17 11.08
N PHE A 50 10.47 4.23 11.48
CA PHE A 50 10.38 5.49 10.76
C PHE A 50 11.10 6.64 11.46
N ASP A 51 11.29 6.55 12.78
CA ASP A 51 12.03 7.53 13.56
C ASP A 51 13.47 7.69 12.99
N ARG A 52 13.94 8.94 12.86
CA ARG A 52 15.31 9.37 12.47
C ARG A 52 15.60 9.63 10.98
N ARG A 53 14.59 9.66 10.09
CA ARG A 53 14.84 10.03 8.68
C ARG A 53 14.85 11.54 8.48
N ARG A 54 16.05 12.10 8.30
CA ARG A 54 16.23 13.50 7.91
C ARG A 54 16.32 13.60 6.39
N LEU A 55 15.19 13.86 5.76
CA LEU A 55 15.13 14.23 4.35
C LEU A 55 15.14 15.75 4.22
N THR A 56 15.92 16.27 3.28
CA THR A 56 16.03 17.71 3.00
C THR A 56 15.18 18.09 1.81
N GLU A 57 14.45 19.20 1.89
CA GLU A 57 13.66 19.76 0.80
C GLU A 57 14.55 20.44 -0.27
N PRO A 58 14.15 20.48 -1.56
CA PRO A 58 12.90 20.00 -2.15
C PRO A 58 12.82 18.48 -2.30
N TYR A 59 11.60 17.94 -2.29
CA TYR A 59 11.33 16.50 -2.32
C TYR A 59 11.61 15.87 -3.69
N ASP A 60 12.81 15.34 -3.86
CA ASP A 60 13.09 14.37 -4.91
C ASP A 60 12.48 13.00 -4.56
N PRO A 61 11.57 12.44 -5.38
CA PRO A 61 10.90 11.17 -5.09
C PRO A 61 11.86 9.99 -4.89
N ASP A 62 12.98 9.97 -5.61
CA ASP A 62 13.93 8.87 -5.53
C ASP A 62 14.77 8.94 -4.25
N THR A 63 15.24 10.14 -3.89
CA THR A 63 15.93 10.42 -2.63
C THR A 63 15.03 10.12 -1.44
N PHE A 64 13.75 10.53 -1.52
CA PHE A 64 12.75 10.21 -0.51
C PHE A 64 12.61 8.69 -0.34
N ALA A 65 12.34 7.96 -1.43
CA ALA A 65 12.15 6.50 -1.37
C ALA A 65 13.40 5.78 -0.85
N ALA A 66 14.59 6.14 -1.34
CA ALA A 66 15.84 5.49 -0.99
C ALA A 66 16.18 5.59 0.50
N ALA A 67 15.75 6.64 1.19
CA ALA A 67 15.95 6.78 2.63
C ALA A 67 15.23 5.70 3.46
N PHE A 68 14.28 4.96 2.86
CA PHE A 68 13.56 3.86 3.50
C PHE A 68 14.26 2.51 3.42
N PHE A 69 15.13 2.34 2.43
CA PHE A 69 15.64 1.04 2.02
C PHE A 69 16.61 0.40 3.03
N PRO A 70 17.53 1.13 3.70
CA PRO A 70 18.44 0.52 4.66
C PRO A 70 17.73 -0.20 5.80
N ILE A 71 16.73 0.43 6.42
CA ILE A 71 15.94 -0.18 7.51
C ILE A 71 15.09 -1.34 6.98
N ALA A 72 14.51 -1.20 5.78
CA ALA A 72 13.75 -2.28 5.17
C ALA A 72 14.62 -3.52 4.94
N LYS A 73 15.86 -3.35 4.47
CA LYS A 73 16.83 -4.45 4.30
C LYS A 73 17.23 -5.08 5.63
N GLU A 74 17.52 -4.28 6.65
CA GLU A 74 17.85 -4.79 7.99
C GLU A 74 16.72 -5.64 8.58
N LEU A 75 15.47 -5.17 8.45
CA LEU A 75 14.30 -5.93 8.92
C LEU A 75 14.05 -7.18 8.06
N GLU A 76 14.31 -7.13 6.75
CA GLU A 76 14.21 -8.28 5.86
C GLU A 76 15.24 -9.37 6.22
N GLU A 77 16.48 -8.99 6.52
CA GLU A 77 17.52 -9.92 7.00
C GLU A 77 17.11 -10.57 8.32
N LYS A 78 16.56 -9.79 9.26
CA LYS A 78 16.01 -10.31 10.52
C LYS A 78 14.83 -11.25 10.29
N ALA A 79 13.95 -10.95 9.33
CA ALA A 79 12.83 -11.80 8.96
C ALA A 79 13.30 -13.15 8.41
N ALA A 80 14.27 -13.14 7.49
CA ALA A 80 14.87 -14.36 6.92
C ALA A 80 15.59 -15.21 7.98
N GLN A 81 16.26 -14.57 8.94
CA GLN A 81 16.88 -15.28 10.08
C GLN A 81 15.82 -15.93 10.98
N ALA A 82 14.69 -15.25 11.22
CA ALA A 82 13.56 -15.80 11.96
C ALA A 82 12.95 -17.02 11.23
N GLU A 83 12.80 -16.97 9.89
CA GLU A 83 12.37 -18.13 9.09
C GLU A 83 13.32 -19.32 9.27
N THR A 84 14.63 -19.07 9.15
CA THR A 84 15.66 -20.11 9.26
C THR A 84 15.69 -20.77 10.64
N THR A 85 15.32 -20.03 11.69
CA THR A 85 15.26 -20.53 13.08
C THR A 85 13.90 -21.11 13.45
N GLY A 86 12.94 -21.12 12.53
CA GLY A 86 11.59 -21.66 12.72
C GLY A 86 10.60 -20.71 13.39
N ASP A 87 10.97 -19.46 13.70
CA ASP A 87 10.06 -18.46 14.25
C ASP A 87 9.29 -17.74 13.13
N VAL A 88 8.41 -18.50 12.47
CA VAL A 88 7.60 -18.04 11.33
C VAL A 88 6.67 -16.88 11.69
N LYS A 89 6.26 -16.78 12.95
CA LYS A 89 5.41 -15.67 13.43
C LYS A 89 6.20 -14.37 13.47
N ILE A 90 7.41 -14.40 14.03
CA ILE A 90 8.31 -13.23 14.01
C ILE A 90 8.69 -12.88 12.57
N ALA A 91 8.99 -13.87 11.73
CA ALA A 91 9.27 -13.64 10.31
C ALA A 91 8.14 -12.88 9.61
N SER A 92 6.89 -13.36 9.75
CA SER A 92 5.71 -12.71 9.18
C SER A 92 5.58 -11.26 9.63
N GLN A 93 5.70 -11.00 10.93
CA GLN A 93 5.59 -9.65 11.50
C GLN A 93 6.67 -8.70 10.96
N LEU A 94 7.91 -9.19 10.83
CA LEU A 94 9.00 -8.41 10.27
C LEU A 94 8.80 -8.12 8.79
N TYR A 95 8.39 -9.12 7.98
CA TYR A 95 8.09 -8.90 6.57
C TYR A 95 6.93 -7.93 6.34
N LEU A 96 5.90 -7.93 7.19
CA LEU A 96 4.82 -6.93 7.12
C LEU A 96 5.35 -5.51 7.41
N ARG A 97 6.26 -5.37 8.37
CA ARG A 97 6.95 -4.09 8.64
C ARG A 97 7.80 -3.63 7.46
N VAL A 98 8.52 -4.56 6.82
CA VAL A 98 9.26 -4.30 5.57
C VAL A 98 8.31 -3.79 4.47
N ALA A 99 7.16 -4.44 4.29
CA ALA A 99 6.15 -3.99 3.34
C ALA A 99 5.60 -2.59 3.68
N ALA A 100 5.38 -2.28 4.96
CA ALA A 100 4.97 -0.96 5.42
C ALA A 100 6.04 0.12 5.15
N LEU A 101 7.32 -0.19 5.34
CA LEU A 101 8.43 0.71 5.00
C LEU A 101 8.44 1.05 3.51
N TYR A 102 8.34 0.03 2.66
CA TYR A 102 8.30 0.22 1.21
C TYR A 102 7.03 0.93 0.74
N ARG A 103 5.89 0.74 1.42
CA ARG A 103 4.67 1.53 1.19
C ARG A 103 4.91 3.01 1.42
N ILE A 104 5.52 3.39 2.54
CA ILE A 104 5.84 4.79 2.81
C ILE A 104 6.89 5.30 1.84
N ALA A 105 7.88 4.48 1.45
CA ALA A 105 8.88 4.83 0.46
C ALA A 105 8.30 5.20 -0.91
N ARG A 106 7.21 4.52 -1.34
CA ARG A 106 6.49 4.86 -2.57
C ARG A 106 5.37 5.89 -2.39
N PHE A 107 5.09 6.34 -1.18
CA PHE A 107 3.88 7.12 -0.90
C PHE A 107 3.94 8.52 -1.54
N PRO A 108 2.83 9.06 -2.07
CA PRO A 108 1.51 8.42 -2.21
C PRO A 108 1.42 7.42 -3.37
N ILE A 109 2.25 7.60 -4.42
CA ILE A 109 2.21 6.80 -5.65
C ILE A 109 3.62 6.46 -6.15
N ALA A 110 3.75 5.32 -6.83
CA ALA A 110 4.96 4.98 -7.59
C ALA A 110 5.03 5.85 -8.86
N ARG A 111 5.91 6.87 -8.84
CA ARG A 111 6.04 7.91 -9.87
C ARG A 111 7.47 8.15 -10.36
N SER A 112 8.40 7.30 -9.94
CA SER A 112 9.83 7.40 -10.22
C SER A 112 10.47 6.02 -10.16
N SER A 113 11.75 5.91 -10.52
CA SER A 113 12.47 4.63 -10.53
C SER A 113 12.50 3.97 -9.15
N LYS A 114 12.89 4.71 -8.10
CA LYS A 114 12.97 4.17 -6.74
C LYS A 114 11.63 3.96 -6.08
N THR A 115 10.63 4.78 -6.37
CA THR A 115 9.27 4.53 -5.84
C THR A 115 8.62 3.31 -6.51
N SER A 116 9.00 3.00 -7.76
CA SER A 116 8.60 1.76 -8.45
C SER A 116 9.36 0.55 -7.93
N GLU A 117 10.66 0.70 -7.64
CA GLU A 117 11.46 -0.33 -6.95
C GLU A 117 10.86 -0.65 -5.57
N ALA A 118 10.50 0.38 -4.81
CA ALA A 118 9.81 0.22 -3.52
C ALA A 118 8.49 -0.54 -3.66
N TRP A 119 7.70 -0.28 -4.71
CA TRP A 119 6.48 -1.05 -4.96
C TRP A 119 6.78 -2.54 -5.19
N THR A 120 7.76 -2.86 -6.03
CA THR A 120 8.16 -4.24 -6.31
C THR A 120 8.66 -4.95 -5.05
N LEU A 121 9.55 -4.32 -4.28
CA LEU A 121 10.10 -4.89 -3.05
C LEU A 121 9.04 -5.03 -1.96
N GLY A 122 8.15 -4.04 -1.82
CA GLY A 122 7.04 -4.08 -0.87
C GLY A 122 6.07 -5.22 -1.12
N LYS A 123 5.71 -5.48 -2.39
CA LYS A 123 4.91 -6.67 -2.78
C LYS A 123 5.60 -7.96 -2.40
N ALA A 124 6.89 -8.09 -2.72
CA ALA A 124 7.66 -9.30 -2.41
C ALA A 124 7.69 -9.57 -0.90
N ALA A 125 7.97 -8.54 -0.10
CA ALA A 125 7.95 -8.64 1.36
C ALA A 125 6.56 -9.03 1.90
N TYR A 126 5.49 -8.39 1.40
CA TYR A 126 4.13 -8.73 1.79
C TYR A 126 3.77 -10.18 1.46
N MET A 127 4.19 -10.70 0.31
CA MET A 127 3.95 -12.10 -0.06
C MET A 127 4.77 -13.09 0.77
N LYS A 128 6.02 -12.75 1.15
CA LYS A 128 6.78 -13.54 2.13
C LYS A 128 6.06 -13.60 3.48
N ALA A 129 5.58 -12.47 3.99
CA ALA A 129 4.77 -12.45 5.21
C ALA A 129 3.51 -13.31 5.09
N SER A 130 2.88 -13.27 3.91
CA SER A 130 1.60 -13.92 3.63
C SER A 130 1.63 -15.43 3.71
N LEU A 131 2.79 -16.06 3.52
CA LEU A 131 2.96 -17.51 3.70
C LEU A 131 2.68 -17.97 5.13
N TYR A 132 2.75 -17.04 6.08
CA TYR A 132 2.59 -17.28 7.52
C TYR A 132 1.38 -16.55 8.11
N LEU A 133 0.58 -15.90 7.27
CA LEU A 133 -0.73 -15.40 7.68
C LEU A 133 -1.70 -16.58 7.79
N ASP A 134 -2.61 -16.48 8.75
CA ASP A 134 -3.69 -17.45 8.91
C ASP A 134 -5.03 -16.77 8.56
N PRO A 135 -5.66 -17.12 7.43
CA PRO A 135 -5.17 -17.92 6.30
C PRO A 135 -4.24 -17.11 5.38
N ILE A 136 -3.45 -17.81 4.56
CA ILE A 136 -2.48 -17.20 3.63
C ILE A 136 -3.14 -16.29 2.58
N ASN A 137 -2.36 -15.38 1.97
CA ASN A 137 -2.76 -14.79 0.70
C ASN A 137 -2.36 -15.70 -0.46
N THR A 138 -3.23 -15.79 -1.45
CA THR A 138 -2.96 -16.40 -2.76
C THR A 138 -2.94 -15.29 -3.82
N GLU A 139 -1.87 -15.25 -4.61
CA GLU A 139 -1.82 -14.39 -5.79
C GLU A 139 -2.66 -15.00 -6.91
N LEU A 140 -3.53 -14.19 -7.49
CA LEU A 140 -4.37 -14.55 -8.62
C LEU A 140 -4.02 -13.67 -9.82
N THR A 141 -4.02 -14.33 -10.98
CA THR A 141 -3.92 -13.71 -12.29
C THR A 141 -5.28 -13.87 -12.95
N ILE A 142 -5.99 -12.76 -13.15
CA ILE A 142 -7.33 -12.75 -13.74
C ILE A 142 -7.21 -12.15 -15.15
N PRO A 143 -7.69 -12.84 -16.21
CA PRO A 143 -7.69 -12.28 -17.57
C PRO A 143 -8.47 -10.96 -17.65
N HIS A 144 -7.83 -9.92 -18.20
CA HIS A 144 -8.47 -8.64 -18.48
C HIS A 144 -9.20 -8.72 -19.83
N ASN A 145 -10.34 -9.43 -19.86
CA ASN A 145 -11.07 -9.74 -21.11
C ASN A 145 -11.59 -8.50 -21.86
N HIS A 146 -11.62 -7.33 -21.22
CA HIS A 146 -12.02 -6.05 -21.80
C HIS A 146 -10.82 -5.13 -22.07
N SER A 147 -9.59 -5.63 -22.03
CA SER A 147 -8.38 -4.85 -22.30
C SER A 147 -8.42 -4.23 -23.69
N ASP A 148 -8.16 -2.93 -23.77
CA ASP A 148 -7.84 -2.25 -25.02
C ASP A 148 -6.32 -2.06 -25.15
N ALA A 149 -5.67 -2.98 -25.85
CA ALA A 149 -4.23 -2.88 -26.12
C ALA A 149 -3.86 -1.60 -26.90
N SER A 150 -4.79 -1.01 -27.66
CA SER A 150 -4.56 0.26 -28.36
C SER A 150 -4.56 1.46 -27.42
N ALA A 151 -5.29 1.37 -26.30
CA ALA A 151 -5.22 2.32 -25.20
C ALA A 151 -3.98 2.11 -24.31
N GLY A 152 -3.30 0.98 -24.45
CA GLY A 152 -2.12 0.62 -23.64
C GLY A 152 -2.44 -0.30 -22.45
N ASP A 153 -3.62 -0.93 -22.44
CA ASP A 153 -3.99 -1.85 -21.38
C ASP A 153 -3.12 -3.12 -21.37
N GLY A 154 -2.78 -3.57 -20.17
CA GLY A 154 -2.36 -4.94 -19.93
C GLY A 154 -3.52 -5.94 -20.03
N ASN A 155 -3.18 -7.21 -20.21
CA ASN A 155 -4.14 -8.31 -20.36
C ASN A 155 -4.41 -9.09 -19.05
N ILE A 156 -3.80 -8.68 -17.94
CA ILE A 156 -3.84 -9.41 -16.66
C ILE A 156 -4.15 -8.44 -15.53
N ILE A 157 -5.19 -8.76 -14.75
CA ILE A 157 -5.47 -8.14 -13.46
C ILE A 157 -4.81 -9.00 -12.38
N HIS A 158 -3.91 -8.38 -11.61
CA HIS A 158 -3.30 -8.99 -10.43
C HIS A 158 -4.20 -8.78 -9.21
N ALA A 159 -4.48 -9.85 -8.47
CA ALA A 159 -5.33 -9.77 -7.28
C ALA A 159 -4.77 -10.65 -6.15
N TYR A 160 -5.04 -10.27 -4.90
CA TYR A 160 -4.76 -11.13 -3.74
C TYR A 160 -6.05 -11.66 -3.14
N LEU A 161 -6.15 -12.99 -3.04
CA LEU A 161 -7.28 -13.70 -2.47
C LEU A 161 -6.89 -14.27 -1.10
N ARG A 162 -7.76 -14.08 -0.11
CA ARG A 162 -7.76 -14.83 1.14
C ARG A 162 -9.09 -15.57 1.27
N LEU A 163 -9.03 -16.85 1.60
CA LEU A 163 -10.20 -17.70 1.82
C LEU A 163 -10.24 -18.13 3.27
N PRO A 164 -11.39 -18.03 3.97
CA PRO A 164 -11.51 -18.61 5.30
C PRO A 164 -11.33 -20.14 5.23
N PRO A 165 -10.82 -20.80 6.29
CA PRO A 165 -10.41 -22.22 6.22
C PRO A 165 -11.49 -23.22 5.77
N HIS A 166 -12.77 -22.92 5.99
CA HIS A 166 -13.90 -23.78 5.59
C HIS A 166 -14.35 -23.54 4.14
N ALA A 167 -13.92 -22.46 3.49
CA ALA A 167 -14.32 -22.17 2.11
C ALA A 167 -13.79 -23.24 1.16
N SER A 168 -14.69 -23.77 0.33
CA SER A 168 -14.37 -24.78 -0.68
C SER A 168 -15.29 -24.65 -1.89
N ALA A 169 -15.08 -25.50 -2.90
CA ALA A 169 -15.97 -25.56 -4.06
C ALA A 169 -17.41 -25.98 -3.70
N ILE A 170 -17.56 -26.75 -2.61
CA ILE A 170 -18.84 -27.25 -2.11
C ILE A 170 -19.42 -26.25 -1.11
N GLU A 171 -18.59 -25.77 -0.18
CA GLU A 171 -18.97 -24.81 0.86
C GLU A 171 -18.55 -23.40 0.46
N LYS A 172 -19.43 -22.73 -0.29
CA LYS A 172 -19.21 -21.38 -0.78
C LYS A 172 -19.38 -20.35 0.33
N VAL A 173 -18.53 -19.33 0.32
CA VAL A 173 -18.59 -18.20 1.25
C VAL A 173 -18.82 -16.88 0.51
N PRO A 174 -19.43 -15.86 1.13
CA PRO A 174 -19.48 -14.53 0.56
C PRO A 174 -18.08 -13.94 0.37
N VAL A 175 -17.92 -13.13 -0.68
CA VAL A 175 -16.66 -12.45 -1.00
C VAL A 175 -16.81 -10.94 -0.75
N VAL A 176 -15.86 -10.34 -0.04
CA VAL A 176 -15.67 -8.89 0.04
C VAL A 176 -14.58 -8.50 -0.95
N ILE A 177 -14.92 -7.63 -1.89
CA ILE A 177 -13.96 -7.09 -2.86
C ILE A 177 -13.40 -5.77 -2.32
N PHE A 178 -12.09 -5.74 -2.10
CA PHE A 178 -11.33 -4.55 -1.73
C PHE A 178 -10.83 -3.87 -2.99
N ILE A 179 -11.63 -2.90 -3.46
CA ILE A 179 -11.21 -1.94 -4.48
C ILE A 179 -10.36 -0.88 -3.77
N CYS A 180 -9.06 -0.91 -4.02
CA CYS A 180 -8.09 -0.10 -3.28
C CYS A 180 -8.13 1.39 -3.70
N GLY A 181 -7.43 2.25 -2.95
CA GLY A 181 -7.47 3.70 -3.17
C GLY A 181 -6.38 4.20 -4.14
N LEU A 182 -6.29 5.52 -4.29
CA LEU A 182 -5.22 6.16 -5.08
C LEU A 182 -3.82 5.90 -4.51
N ASP A 183 -3.70 5.74 -3.20
CA ASP A 183 -2.42 5.66 -2.49
C ASP A 183 -2.31 4.50 -1.48
N ALA A 184 -3.33 3.64 -1.42
CA ALA A 184 -3.33 2.39 -0.68
C ALA A 184 -3.64 1.25 -1.66
N TYR A 185 -2.82 0.20 -1.68
CA TYR A 185 -2.87 -0.92 -2.65
C TYR A 185 -3.14 -2.26 -1.96
N ARG A 186 -3.17 -3.36 -2.73
CA ARG A 186 -3.58 -4.69 -2.23
C ARG A 186 -2.73 -5.27 -1.09
N THR A 187 -1.54 -4.71 -0.85
CA THR A 187 -0.62 -5.06 0.25
C THR A 187 -0.92 -4.34 1.58
N ASP A 188 -1.92 -3.47 1.63
CA ASP A 188 -2.01 -2.43 2.67
C ASP A 188 -3.15 -2.68 3.66
N HIS A 189 -3.79 -3.85 3.59
CA HIS A 189 -5.08 -4.13 4.22
C HIS A 189 -5.07 -5.41 5.08
N THR A 190 -3.91 -5.80 5.62
CA THR A 190 -3.72 -7.03 6.40
C THR A 190 -4.73 -7.17 7.54
N SER A 191 -4.86 -6.16 8.39
CA SER A 191 -5.78 -6.17 9.54
C SER A 191 -7.25 -6.21 9.11
N ARG A 192 -7.62 -5.42 8.09
CA ARG A 192 -8.99 -5.36 7.56
C ARG A 192 -9.41 -6.68 6.94
N THR A 193 -8.60 -7.25 6.05
CA THR A 193 -8.89 -8.54 5.42
C THR A 193 -8.96 -9.65 6.47
N SER A 194 -8.08 -9.64 7.48
CA SER A 194 -8.11 -10.61 8.58
C SER A 194 -9.41 -10.56 9.39
N GLU A 195 -9.99 -9.36 9.59
CA GLU A 195 -11.27 -9.21 10.30
C GLU A 195 -12.44 -9.81 9.52
N HIS A 196 -12.52 -9.56 8.21
CA HIS A 196 -13.56 -10.15 7.36
C HIS A 196 -13.42 -11.67 7.27
N ILE A 197 -12.18 -12.17 7.14
CA ILE A 197 -11.91 -13.60 7.10
C ILE A 197 -12.34 -14.29 8.40
N ARG A 198 -12.05 -13.70 9.56
CA ARG A 198 -12.52 -14.21 10.87
C ARG A 198 -14.04 -14.26 11.00
N ARG A 199 -14.76 -13.48 10.18
CA ARG A 199 -16.24 -13.47 10.10
C ARG A 199 -16.79 -14.40 9.01
N GLY A 200 -15.94 -15.19 8.36
CA GLY A 200 -16.34 -16.14 7.33
C GLY A 200 -16.47 -15.56 5.92
N PHE A 201 -15.90 -14.38 5.65
CA PHE A 201 -15.89 -13.79 4.31
C PHE A 201 -14.55 -14.03 3.62
N ALA A 202 -14.57 -14.47 2.37
CA ALA A 202 -13.40 -14.38 1.51
C ALA A 202 -13.09 -12.91 1.19
N CYS A 203 -11.81 -12.58 0.97
CA CYS A 203 -11.37 -11.23 0.62
C CYS A 203 -10.58 -11.25 -0.69
N LEU A 204 -11.00 -10.47 -1.67
CA LEU A 204 -10.28 -10.27 -2.93
C LEU A 204 -9.84 -8.81 -3.03
N SER A 205 -8.53 -8.55 -3.08
CA SER A 205 -7.97 -7.18 -3.14
C SER A 205 -7.40 -6.88 -4.51
N ILE A 206 -7.81 -5.74 -5.09
CA ILE A 206 -7.41 -5.26 -6.42
C ILE A 206 -7.17 -3.76 -6.40
N GLU A 207 -6.23 -3.29 -7.22
CA GLU A 207 -6.00 -1.87 -7.48
C GLU A 207 -7.08 -1.26 -8.39
N ILE A 208 -7.32 0.05 -8.22
CA ILE A 208 -8.08 0.85 -9.19
C ILE A 208 -7.21 1.18 -10.41
N PRO A 209 -7.83 1.52 -11.55
CA PRO A 209 -7.10 2.00 -12.72
C PRO A 209 -6.09 3.09 -12.42
N GLY A 210 -4.93 2.98 -13.06
CA GLY A 210 -3.81 3.90 -12.92
C GLY A 210 -2.97 3.75 -11.64
N THR A 211 -3.27 2.76 -10.79
CA THR A 211 -2.53 2.51 -9.54
C THR A 211 -1.90 1.12 -9.49
N GLY A 212 -0.82 0.98 -8.72
CA GLY A 212 -0.07 -0.28 -8.53
C GLY A 212 0.19 -1.03 -9.85
N ASP A 213 -0.24 -2.29 -9.90
CA ASP A 213 -0.17 -3.14 -11.10
C ASP A 213 -1.50 -3.26 -11.84
N CYS A 214 -2.42 -2.32 -11.66
CA CYS A 214 -3.65 -2.33 -12.45
C CYS A 214 -3.28 -2.27 -13.94
N PRO A 215 -3.80 -3.18 -14.79
CA PRO A 215 -3.42 -3.22 -16.19
C PRO A 215 -4.00 -2.06 -17.00
N ALA A 216 -5.02 -1.37 -16.50
CA ALA A 216 -5.66 -0.29 -17.23
C ALA A 216 -4.67 0.86 -17.48
N ALA A 217 -4.64 1.34 -18.70
CA ALA A 217 -3.77 2.44 -19.10
C ALA A 217 -4.07 3.71 -18.28
N LYS A 218 -3.01 4.33 -17.75
CA LYS A 218 -3.12 5.54 -16.91
C LYS A 218 -3.71 6.74 -17.65
N ASP A 219 -3.46 6.79 -18.95
CA ASP A 219 -3.75 7.95 -19.79
C ASP A 219 -4.90 7.70 -20.78
N ASP A 220 -5.70 6.64 -20.60
CA ASP A 220 -6.84 6.36 -21.48
C ASP A 220 -7.92 7.47 -21.34
N PRO A 221 -8.15 8.28 -22.40
CA PRO A 221 -9.10 9.38 -22.36
C PRO A 221 -10.56 8.92 -22.35
N THR A 222 -10.85 7.63 -22.58
CA THR A 222 -12.20 7.08 -22.61
C THR A 222 -12.70 6.57 -21.26
N MET A 223 -11.82 6.48 -20.25
CA MET A 223 -12.13 6.03 -18.89
C MET A 223 -13.23 6.84 -18.19
N VAL A 224 -13.45 8.09 -18.59
CA VAL A 224 -14.48 8.99 -18.02
C VAL A 224 -15.90 8.68 -18.56
N LYS A 225 -16.04 7.83 -19.59
CA LYS A 225 -17.33 7.68 -20.29
C LYS A 225 -18.36 6.79 -19.58
N TYR A 226 -18.04 6.17 -18.44
CA TYR A 226 -18.93 5.23 -17.76
C TYR A 226 -19.15 5.47 -16.25
N SER A 227 -18.83 6.67 -15.73
CA SER A 227 -19.18 7.08 -14.36
C SER A 227 -20.49 7.86 -14.30
#